data_AF-A0A8S3IF33-F1
#
_entry.id   AF-A0A8S3IF33-F1
#
_cell.length_a   1.000
_cell.length_b   1.000
_cell.length_c   1.000
_cell.angle_alpha   90.00
_cell.angle_beta   90.00
_cell.angle_gamma   90.00
#
_symmetry.space_group_name_H-M   'P 1'
#
loop_
_entity.id
_entity.type
_entity.pdbx_description
1 polymer ?
#
loop_
_entity_poly.entity_id
_entity_poly.type
_entity_poly.pdbx_seq_one_letter_code
_entity_poly.pdbx_strand_id
1 'polypeptide(L)'
;HHPRLKDVVYWDKHVQPSDDPCLGSLLVEGYGQLNPEIIIQNITSVAETGNAINFVLDYGENAAYVAYSAPDDPQGPLEAYKRAHIRLDMAKLFSEPAPK
;
A
#
# COMPACT_ATOMS: atom_id res chain seq x y z
N HIS A 1 18.93 12.97 -1.24
CA HIS A 1 18.33 13.78 -0.14
C HIS A 1 16.89 13.32 0.02
N HIS A 2 16.49 12.90 1.22
CA HIS A 2 15.14 12.39 1.47
C HIS A 2 14.21 13.53 1.93
N PRO A 3 13.09 13.80 1.22
CA PRO A 3 12.20 14.89 1.57
C PRO A 3 11.57 14.67 2.96
N ARG A 4 11.55 15.73 3.77
CA ARG A 4 10.81 15.72 5.03
C ARG A 4 9.41 16.25 4.77
N LEU A 5 8.42 15.38 4.92
CA LEU A 5 7.01 15.69 4.78
C LEU A 5 6.42 15.81 6.19
N LYS A 6 5.71 16.90 6.47
CA LYS A 6 5.06 17.09 7.78
C LYS A 6 3.99 16.01 7.94
N ASP A 7 3.92 15.42 9.13
CA ASP A 7 2.91 14.42 9.50
C ASP A 7 2.96 13.12 8.66
N VAL A 8 4.03 12.90 7.88
CA VAL A 8 4.27 11.69 7.08
C VAL A 8 5.58 11.04 7.50
N VAL A 9 5.51 9.75 7.83
CA VAL A 9 6.66 8.90 8.10
C VAL A 9 6.71 7.80 7.04
N TYR A 10 7.88 7.56 6.47
CA TYR A 10 8.07 6.51 5.49
C TYR A 10 9.42 5.82 5.67
N TRP A 11 9.45 4.53 5.31
CA TRP A 11 10.65 3.71 5.30
C TRP A 11 10.79 3.09 3.92
N ASP A 12 11.85 3.47 3.21
CA ASP A 12 12.14 2.95 1.88
C ASP A 12 12.77 1.56 1.97
N LYS A 13 12.32 0.61 1.13
CA LYS A 13 12.92 -0.73 1.08
C LYS A 13 14.28 -0.72 0.38
N HIS A 14 14.51 0.25 -0.51
CA HIS A 14 15.71 0.34 -1.31
C HIS A 14 16.80 1.08 -0.53
N VAL A 15 18.00 0.49 -0.47
CA VAL A 15 19.18 1.19 0.03
C VAL A 15 19.53 2.29 -0.96
N GLN A 16 19.62 3.53 -0.47
CA GLN A 16 19.95 4.68 -1.31
C GLN A 16 21.43 5.08 -1.20
N PRO A 17 22.07 5.53 -2.30
CA PRO A 17 21.48 5.78 -3.62
C PRO A 17 21.25 4.48 -4.42
N SER A 18 20.15 4.43 -5.17
CA SER A 18 19.89 3.39 -6.19
C SER A 18 19.23 3.99 -7.43
N ASP A 19 19.09 3.19 -8.48
CA ASP A 19 18.33 3.55 -9.70
C ASP A 19 16.82 3.30 -9.53
N ASP A 20 16.37 2.85 -8.35
CA ASP A 20 14.96 2.62 -8.05
C ASP A 20 14.23 3.95 -7.80
N PRO A 21 12.91 4.04 -8.09
CA PRO A 21 12.10 5.17 -7.69
C PRO A 21 12.20 5.43 -6.19
N CYS A 22 12.61 6.64 -5.80
CA CYS A 22 12.67 7.00 -4.39
C CYS A 22 11.25 7.11 -3.81
N LEU A 23 10.94 6.34 -2.76
CA LEU A 23 9.62 6.36 -2.11
C LEU A 23 9.22 7.76 -1.65
N GLY A 24 10.19 8.53 -1.14
CA GLY A 24 9.98 9.91 -0.72
C GLY A 24 9.53 10.82 -1.86
N SER A 25 10.04 10.62 -3.08
CA SER A 25 9.63 11.40 -4.25
C SER A 25 8.19 11.08 -4.66
N LEU A 26 7.80 9.80 -4.64
CA LEU A 26 6.41 9.39 -4.93
C LEU A 26 5.43 9.96 -3.90
N LEU A 27 5.83 10.01 -2.62
CA LEU A 27 5.02 10.61 -1.57
C LEU A 27 4.86 12.12 -1.71
N VAL A 28 5.86 12.83 -2.27
CA VAL A 28 5.77 14.27 -2.54
C VAL A 28 4.69 14.55 -3.59
N GLU A 29 4.53 13.70 -4.60
CA GLU A 29 3.52 13.87 -5.66
C GLU A 29 2.09 13.83 -5.12
N GLY A 30 1.82 12.96 -4.15
CA GLY A 30 0.52 12.84 -3.48
C GLY A 30 0.36 13.66 -2.20
N TYR A 31 1.36 14.48 -1.84
CA TYR A 31 1.40 15.10 -0.52
C TYR A 31 0.23 16.07 -0.27
N GLY A 32 -0.43 15.91 0.89
CA GLY A 32 -1.67 16.63 1.22
C GLY A 32 -2.94 16.02 0.62
N GLN A 33 -2.82 15.00 -0.22
CA GLN A 33 -3.95 14.29 -0.84
C GLN A 33 -3.83 12.76 -0.70
N LEU A 34 -2.93 12.27 0.16
CA LEU A 34 -2.71 10.83 0.37
C LEU A 34 -4.00 10.16 0.80
N ASN A 35 -4.60 9.42 -0.13
CA ASN A 35 -5.78 8.59 0.07
C ASN A 35 -5.47 7.15 -0.40
N PRO A 36 -6.33 6.16 -0.11
CA PRO A 36 -6.05 4.78 -0.45
C PRO A 36 -5.77 4.54 -1.94
N GLU A 37 -6.49 5.23 -2.84
CA GLU A 37 -6.30 5.09 -4.28
C GLU A 37 -4.89 5.52 -4.71
N ILE A 38 -4.44 6.71 -4.26
CA ILE A 38 -3.11 7.24 -4.54
C ILE A 38 -2.02 6.35 -3.92
N ILE A 39 -2.21 5.91 -2.67
CA ILE A 39 -1.24 5.02 -2.01
C ILE A 39 -1.10 3.71 -2.79
N ILE A 40 -2.22 3.11 -3.20
CA ILE A 40 -2.23 1.83 -3.92
C ILE A 40 -1.60 2.02 -5.30
N GLN A 41 -2.20 2.86 -6.15
CA GLN A 41 -1.89 2.91 -7.58
C GLN A 41 -0.58 3.65 -7.89
N ASN A 42 -0.27 4.71 -7.15
CA ASN A 42 0.81 5.63 -7.53
C ASN A 42 2.06 5.47 -6.66
N ILE A 43 1.91 4.96 -5.43
CA ILE A 43 3.04 4.83 -4.50
C ILE A 43 3.47 3.39 -4.39
N THR A 44 2.61 2.50 -3.89
CA THR A 44 3.04 1.14 -3.58
C THR A 44 3.28 0.29 -4.84
N SER A 45 2.47 0.48 -5.89
CA SER A 45 2.69 -0.18 -7.17
C SER A 45 3.98 0.26 -7.86
N VAL A 46 4.33 1.55 -7.77
CA VAL A 46 5.54 2.11 -8.43
C VAL A 46 6.81 1.82 -7.64
N ALA A 47 6.77 1.92 -6.32
CA ALA A 47 7.87 1.52 -5.43
C ALA A 47 7.99 -0.01 -5.28
N GLU A 48 7.12 -0.77 -5.94
CA GLU A 48 7.04 -2.23 -5.88
C GLU A 48 7.07 -2.77 -4.44
N THR A 49 6.40 -2.11 -3.50
CA THR A 49 6.39 -2.49 -2.08
C THR A 49 5.13 -3.28 -1.72
N GLY A 50 5.30 -4.35 -0.94
CA GLY A 50 4.24 -5.31 -0.65
C GLY A 50 4.15 -6.41 -1.71
N ASN A 51 5.19 -7.25 -1.78
CA ASN A 51 5.26 -8.42 -2.66
C ASN A 51 4.20 -9.47 -2.30
N ALA A 52 4.30 -10.11 -1.14
CA ALA A 52 3.37 -11.15 -0.71
C ALA A 52 2.01 -10.59 -0.25
N ILE A 53 2.03 -9.44 0.42
CA ILE A 53 0.85 -8.73 0.89
C ILE A 53 1.09 -7.24 0.71
N ASN A 54 0.09 -6.53 0.18
CA ASN A 54 0.05 -5.08 0.16
C ASN A 54 -1.16 -4.65 0.99
N PHE A 55 -0.92 -3.87 2.04
CA PHE A 55 -1.92 -3.55 3.05
C PHE A 55 -1.92 -2.05 3.34
N VAL A 56 -3.07 -1.42 3.11
CA VAL A 56 -3.29 0.02 3.32
C VAL A 56 -4.41 0.20 4.34
N LEU A 57 -4.14 0.96 5.38
CA LEU A 57 -5.08 1.27 6.45
C LEU A 57 -5.53 2.72 6.31
N ASP A 58 -6.84 2.93 6.17
CA ASP A 58 -7.47 4.24 6.19
C ASP A 58 -8.19 4.42 7.54
N TYR A 59 -7.55 5.15 8.45
CA TYR A 59 -8.11 5.45 9.76
C TYR A 59 -9.26 6.47 9.69
N GLY A 60 -9.27 7.36 8.67
CA GLY A 60 -10.32 8.36 8.52
C GLY A 60 -11.65 7.73 8.14
N GLU A 61 -11.61 6.74 7.23
CA GLU A 61 -12.78 6.00 6.75
C GLU A 61 -13.02 4.67 7.50
N ASN A 62 -12.18 4.36 8.49
CA ASN A 62 -12.17 3.09 9.22
C ASN A 62 -12.24 1.86 8.28
N ALA A 63 -11.37 1.86 7.27
CA ALA A 63 -11.31 0.85 6.22
C ALA A 63 -9.90 0.29 6.07
N ALA A 64 -9.81 -0.96 5.62
CA ALA A 64 -8.56 -1.56 5.21
C ALA A 64 -8.64 -2.02 3.75
N TYR A 65 -7.54 -1.90 3.03
CA TYR A 65 -7.40 -2.34 1.64
C TYR A 65 -6.28 -3.36 1.60
N VAL A 66 -6.59 -4.59 1.19
CA VAL A 66 -5.63 -5.70 1.19
C VAL A 66 -5.57 -6.40 -0.15
N ALA A 67 -4.36 -6.65 -0.62
CA ALA A 67 -4.09 -7.57 -1.71
C ALA A 67 -3.07 -8.62 -1.24
N TYR A 68 -3.22 -9.84 -1.74
CA TYR A 68 -2.25 -10.93 -1.57
C TYR A 68 -1.69 -11.30 -2.94
N SER A 69 -0.44 -11.75 -2.98
CA SER A 69 0.15 -12.27 -4.22
C SER A 69 -0.63 -13.50 -4.72
N ALA A 70 -0.55 -13.74 -6.03
CA ALA A 70 -1.00 -14.97 -6.65
C ALA A 70 0.20 -15.66 -7.31
N PRO A 71 0.86 -16.58 -6.60
CA PRO A 71 2.01 -17.31 -7.15
C PRO A 71 1.61 -18.22 -8.31
N ASP A 72 0.38 -18.73 -8.31
CA ASP A 72 -0.14 -19.71 -9.28
C ASP A 72 -1.05 -19.07 -10.35
N ASP A 73 -0.94 -17.75 -10.59
CA ASP A 73 -1.75 -17.10 -11.61
C ASP A 73 -1.43 -17.65 -13.01
N PRO A 74 -2.43 -17.95 -13.88
CA PRO A 74 -2.20 -18.52 -15.20
C PRO A 74 -1.30 -17.69 -16.12
N GLN A 75 -1.14 -16.38 -15.86
CA GLN A 75 -0.26 -15.48 -16.62
C GLN A 75 1.16 -15.37 -16.02
N GLY A 76 1.44 -16.11 -14.96
CA GLY A 76 2.69 -16.08 -14.19
C GLY A 76 2.51 -15.39 -12.83
N PRO A 77 3.46 -15.58 -11.89
CA PRO A 77 3.33 -15.06 -10.53
C PRO A 77 3.03 -13.55 -10.49
N LEU A 78 1.96 -13.17 -9.80
CA LEU A 78 1.57 -11.78 -9.61
C LEU A 78 1.79 -11.34 -8.16
N GLU A 79 2.62 -10.31 -8.01
CA GLU A 79 2.87 -9.64 -6.73
C GLU A 79 1.62 -8.87 -6.26
N ALA A 80 1.44 -8.72 -4.94
CA ALA A 80 0.26 -8.09 -4.36
C ALA A 80 0.11 -6.61 -4.76
N TYR A 81 1.22 -5.87 -4.89
CA TYR A 81 1.20 -4.47 -5.36
C TYR A 81 0.75 -4.29 -6.82
N LYS A 82 0.61 -5.37 -7.59
CA LYS A 82 0.06 -5.38 -8.96
C LYS A 82 -1.38 -5.89 -9.01
N ARG A 83 -1.98 -6.25 -7.88
CA ARG A 83 -3.30 -6.88 -7.81
C ARG A 83 -4.36 -5.92 -7.30
N ALA A 84 -5.61 -6.23 -7.60
CA ALA A 84 -6.75 -5.49 -7.06
C ALA A 84 -6.87 -5.72 -5.55
N HIS A 85 -7.14 -4.64 -4.81
CA HIS A 85 -7.34 -4.69 -3.36
C HIS A 85 -8.79 -4.98 -3.00
N ILE A 86 -8.95 -5.82 -2.01
CA ILE A 86 -10.23 -6.02 -1.31
C ILE A 86 -10.35 -4.92 -0.26
N ARG A 87 -11.46 -4.18 -0.28
CA ARG A 87 -11.81 -3.22 0.76
C ARG A 87 -12.59 -3.92 1.88
N LEU A 88 -12.09 -3.79 3.10
CA LEU A 88 -12.72 -4.25 4.33
C LEU A 88 -13.28 -3.05 5.09
N ASP A 89 -14.55 -3.14 5.47
CA ASP A 89 -15.19 -2.21 6.40
C ASP A 89 -14.84 -2.66 7.83
N MET A 90 -13.91 -1.96 8.48
CA MET A 90 -13.35 -2.43 9.75
C MET A 90 -14.36 -2.30 10.90
N ALA A 91 -15.28 -1.34 10.83
CA ALA A 91 -16.37 -1.22 11.80
C ALA A 91 -17.25 -2.47 11.78
N LYS A 92 -17.63 -2.94 10.58
CA LYS A 92 -18.41 -4.18 10.43
C LYS A 92 -17.60 -5.39 10.85
N LEU A 93 -16.36 -5.51 10.38
CA LEU A 93 -15.50 -6.66 10.67
C LEU A 93 -15.34 -6.89 12.18
N PHE A 94 -15.08 -5.84 12.96
CA PHE A 94 -14.92 -5.96 14.42
C PHE A 94 -16.24 -6.08 15.19
N SER A 95 -17.39 -5.88 14.53
CA SER A 95 -18.70 -6.13 15.12
C SER A 95 -19.17 -7.58 14.95
N GLU A 96 -18.45 -8.40 14.16
CA GLU A 96 -18.80 -9.80 13.96
C GLU A 96 -18.61 -10.60 15.26
N PRO A 97 -19.63 -11.36 15.70
CA PRO A 97 -19.48 -12.25 16.84
C PRO A 97 -18.44 -13.33 16.50
N ALA A 98 -17.68 -13.76 17.51
CA ALA A 98 -16.73 -14.85 17.33
C ALA A 98 -17.42 -16.10 16.73
N PRO A 99 -16.75 -16.83 15.82
CA PRO A 99 -17.26 -18.09 15.30
C PRO A 99 -17.62 -19.03 16.47
N LYS A 100 -18.74 -19.74 16.34
CA LYS A 100 -19.13 -20.78 17.29
C LYS A 100 -18.34 -22.06 17.05
#